data_AF-A0A535U5G1-F1
#
_entry.id   AF-A0A535U5G1-F1
#
_cell.length_a   1.000
_cell.length_b   1.000
_cell.length_c   1.000
_cell.angle_alpha   90.00
_cell.angle_beta   90.00
_cell.angle_gamma   90.00
#
_symmetry.space_group_name_H-M   'P 1'
#
loop_
_entity.id
_entity.type
_entity.pdbx_description
1 polymer ?
#
loop_
_entity_poly.entity_id
_entity_poly.type
_entity_poly.pdbx_seq_one_letter_code
_entity_poly.pdbx_strand_id
1 'polypeptide(L)'
;MSTSRRRVNAGLVLLGFVFAILAGVVSNWAAPETIVETRWTAAVGGQPSSLFGVPLYAGGPVGAGLTQRPPMGWNGFNRFSRAVTAATVVAEARALVASGMQALGYDYVNLDGGWNLMHRSSS
;
A
#
# COMPACT_ATOMS: atom_id res chain seq x y z
N MET A 1 -51.14 39.08 4.40
CA MET A 1 -50.77 38.26 3.24
C MET A 1 -49.33 37.80 3.41
N SER A 2 -49.09 36.50 3.30
CA SER A 2 -47.94 35.72 3.79
C SER A 2 -46.69 35.83 2.89
N THR A 3 -45.51 35.99 3.49
CA THR A 3 -44.20 35.87 2.81
C THR A 3 -43.40 34.73 3.43
N SER A 4 -43.52 33.54 2.85
CA SER A 4 -42.63 32.39 3.11
C SER A 4 -42.04 31.90 1.79
N ARG A 5 -40.81 32.33 1.49
CA ARG A 5 -40.01 31.82 0.36
C ARG A 5 -38.59 31.47 0.83
N ARG A 6 -38.41 30.45 1.67
CA ARG A 6 -37.08 29.87 1.95
C ARG A 6 -37.19 28.42 2.44
N ARG A 7 -37.61 27.43 1.63
CA ARG A 7 -37.54 26.00 2.05
C ARG A 7 -37.19 24.96 0.97
N VAL A 8 -36.74 25.33 -0.25
CA VAL A 8 -36.55 24.31 -1.32
C VAL A 8 -35.08 23.89 -1.55
N ASN A 9 -34.06 24.58 -1.00
CA ASN A 9 -32.70 24.40 -1.54
C ASN A 9 -31.78 23.42 -0.79
N ALA A 10 -32.11 23.00 0.45
CA ALA A 10 -31.21 22.14 1.24
C ALA A 10 -31.38 20.63 0.97
N GLY A 11 -32.61 20.17 0.71
CA GLY A 11 -32.91 18.75 0.52
C GLY A 11 -32.35 18.17 -0.80
N LEU A 12 -32.29 18.99 -1.85
CA LEU A 12 -31.82 18.55 -3.17
C LEU A 12 -30.29 18.34 -3.21
N VAL A 13 -29.54 19.15 -2.45
CA VAL A 13 -28.07 19.09 -2.39
C VAL A 13 -27.60 17.82 -1.68
N LEU A 14 -28.27 17.44 -0.59
CA LEU A 14 -27.98 16.20 0.13
C LEU A 14 -28.26 14.96 -0.71
N LEU A 15 -29.35 14.94 -1.48
CA LEU A 15 -29.66 13.82 -2.39
C LEU A 15 -28.61 13.68 -3.51
N GLY A 16 -28.15 14.80 -4.06
CA GLY A 16 -27.10 14.81 -5.09
C GLY A 16 -25.76 14.27 -4.58
N PHE A 17 -25.39 14.60 -3.34
CA PHE A 17 -24.15 14.11 -2.74
C PHE A 17 -24.17 12.59 -2.48
N VAL A 18 -25.30 12.05 -2.03
CA VAL A 18 -25.47 10.60 -1.81
C VAL A 18 -25.41 9.82 -3.13
N PHE A 19 -26.02 10.35 -4.20
CA PHE A 19 -25.98 9.72 -5.52
C PHE A 19 -24.56 9.69 -6.11
N ALA A 20 -23.79 10.77 -5.96
CA ALA A 20 -22.40 10.83 -6.43
C ALA A 20 -21.48 9.82 -5.71
N ILE A 21 -21.67 9.62 -4.40
CA ILE A 21 -20.91 8.63 -3.62
C ILE A 21 -21.23 7.21 -4.08
N LEU A 22 -22.51 6.89 -4.27
CA LEU A 22 -22.92 5.55 -4.71
C LEU A 22 -22.45 5.23 -6.13
N ALA A 23 -22.51 6.20 -7.05
CA ALA A 23 -21.98 6.03 -8.40
C ALA A 23 -20.45 5.80 -8.39
N GLY A 24 -19.71 6.53 -7.55
CA GLY A 24 -18.26 6.35 -7.41
C GLY A 24 -17.86 4.97 -6.89
N VAL A 25 -18.63 4.40 -5.95
CA VAL A 25 -18.36 3.07 -5.38
C VAL A 25 -18.62 1.95 -6.37
N VAL A 26 -19.66 2.07 -7.22
CA VAL A 26 -19.97 1.04 -8.24
C VAL A 26 -19.00 1.11 -9.43
N SER A 27 -18.51 2.30 -9.77
CA SER A 27 -17.57 2.51 -10.88
C SER A 27 -16.16 1.94 -10.62
N ASN A 28 -15.80 1.73 -9.34
CA ASN A 28 -14.46 1.28 -8.95
C ASN A 28 -14.35 -0.25 -8.79
N TRP A 29 -15.41 -0.99 -9.10
CA TRP A 29 -15.37 -2.44 -9.28
C TRP A 29 -14.80 -2.75 -10.68
N ALA A 30 -13.50 -2.50 -10.84
CA ALA A 30 -12.76 -2.94 -12.02
C ALA A 30 -12.81 -4.49 -12.09
N ALA A 31 -13.18 -5.01 -13.26
CA ALA A 31 -13.14 -6.44 -13.56
C ALA A 31 -11.70 -6.98 -13.37
N PRO A 32 -11.52 -8.25 -12.98
CA PRO A 32 -10.20 -8.81 -12.73
C PRO A 32 -9.39 -8.88 -14.04
N GLU A 33 -8.30 -8.11 -14.13
CA GLU A 33 -7.36 -8.23 -15.24
C GLU A 33 -6.58 -9.55 -15.14
N THR A 34 -6.41 -10.22 -16.29
CA THR A 34 -5.68 -11.47 -16.43
C THR A 34 -4.20 -11.28 -16.09
N ILE A 35 -3.70 -12.06 -15.12
CA ILE A 35 -2.31 -12.05 -14.69
C ILE A 35 -1.41 -12.50 -15.85
N VAL A 36 -0.56 -11.60 -16.36
CA VAL A 36 0.55 -11.93 -17.27
C VAL A 36 1.79 -12.18 -16.42
N GLU A 37 2.38 -13.36 -16.54
CA GLU A 37 3.59 -13.77 -15.82
C GLU A 37 4.80 -12.94 -16.30
N THR A 38 5.29 -12.04 -15.46
CA THR A 38 6.48 -11.23 -15.77
C THR A 38 7.76 -12.02 -15.51
N ARG A 39 8.37 -12.53 -16.59
CA ARG A 39 9.72 -13.10 -16.58
C ARG A 39 10.76 -11.97 -16.59
N TRP A 40 11.58 -11.86 -15.55
CA TRP A 40 12.66 -10.88 -15.45
C TRP A 40 13.92 -11.36 -16.17
N THR A 41 14.38 -10.60 -17.17
CA THR A 41 15.78 -10.61 -17.65
C THR A 41 16.34 -9.21 -17.49
N ALA A 42 17.14 -8.98 -16.44
CA ALA A 42 17.78 -7.68 -16.22
C ALA A 42 19.10 -7.59 -17.01
N ALA A 43 19.26 -6.53 -17.81
CA ALA A 43 20.53 -6.18 -18.45
C ALA A 43 21.41 -5.39 -17.47
N VAL A 44 22.69 -5.77 -17.36
CA VAL A 44 23.71 -5.05 -16.59
C VAL A 44 24.34 -3.98 -17.47
N GLY A 45 24.22 -2.70 -17.10
CA GLY A 45 24.84 -1.56 -17.77
C GLY A 45 25.30 -0.50 -16.77
N GLY A 46 26.57 -0.08 -16.86
CA GLY A 46 27.33 0.67 -15.85
C GLY A 46 26.90 2.11 -15.57
N GLN A 47 27.40 2.64 -14.45
CA GLN A 47 27.11 4.00 -13.94
C GLN A 47 28.39 4.87 -13.97
N PRO A 48 28.34 6.13 -14.45
CA PRO A 48 29.40 7.11 -14.20
C PRO A 48 29.20 7.80 -12.84
N SER A 49 30.32 7.98 -12.14
CA SER A 49 30.46 8.54 -10.79
C SER A 49 30.18 10.05 -10.70
N SER A 50 29.42 10.49 -9.69
CA SER A 50 29.30 11.91 -9.30
C SER A 50 29.65 12.17 -7.83
N LEU A 51 30.89 12.60 -7.62
CA LEU A 51 31.48 13.70 -6.81
C LEU A 51 30.83 14.30 -5.54
N PHE A 52 29.68 13.85 -5.02
CA PHE A 52 29.15 14.36 -3.74
C PHE A 52 29.21 13.28 -2.67
N GLY A 53 30.40 13.10 -2.10
CA GLY A 53 30.67 12.21 -0.97
C GLY A 53 30.37 12.88 0.37
N VAL A 54 29.49 12.25 1.14
CA VAL A 54 29.54 12.30 2.61
C VAL A 54 29.86 10.88 3.07
N PRO A 55 30.99 10.62 3.75
CA PRO A 55 31.32 9.29 4.22
C PRO A 55 30.54 9.04 5.52
N LEU A 56 29.50 8.20 5.45
CA LEU A 56 28.96 7.57 6.65
C LEU A 56 29.84 6.37 6.99
N TYR A 57 30.33 6.35 8.22
CA TYR A 57 31.29 5.39 8.75
C TYR A 57 30.89 3.93 8.49
N ALA A 58 31.90 3.16 8.10
CA ALA A 58 31.89 1.74 7.80
C ALA A 58 31.40 0.87 8.98
N GLY A 59 30.59 -0.13 8.64
CA GLY A 59 30.19 -1.22 9.53
C GLY A 59 29.75 -2.45 8.72
N GLY A 60 30.64 -2.98 7.88
CA GLY A 60 30.39 -4.17 7.03
C GLY A 60 29.62 -3.85 5.74
N PRO A 61 29.75 -4.68 4.67
CA PRO A 61 28.97 -4.46 3.46
C PRO A 61 27.50 -4.55 3.84
N VAL A 62 26.78 -3.42 3.80
CA VAL A 62 25.33 -3.42 3.82
C VAL A 62 24.92 -4.17 2.55
N GLY A 63 24.64 -5.47 2.72
CA GLY A 63 24.13 -6.43 1.75
C GLY A 63 24.51 -6.18 0.30
N ALA A 64 25.46 -6.96 -0.22
CA ALA A 64 25.66 -7.25 -1.64
C ALA A 64 24.51 -6.75 -2.56
N GLY A 65 24.58 -5.50 -3.00
CA GLY A 65 23.69 -4.92 -4.02
C GLY A 65 22.16 -4.95 -3.79
N LEU A 66 21.65 -5.19 -2.56
CA LEU A 66 20.20 -5.44 -2.41
C LEU A 66 19.32 -4.18 -2.42
N THR A 67 19.77 -3.03 -1.90
CA THR A 67 18.96 -1.80 -1.92
C THR A 67 19.80 -0.53 -1.98
N GLN A 68 19.68 0.24 -3.07
CA GLN A 68 20.30 1.57 -3.21
C GLN A 68 19.55 2.68 -2.47
N ARG A 69 18.31 2.42 -2.03
CA ARG A 69 17.41 3.34 -1.33
C ARG A 69 16.80 2.63 -0.10
N PRO A 70 16.34 3.37 0.93
CA PRO A 70 15.63 2.74 2.04
C PRO A 70 14.44 1.90 1.55
N PRO A 71 14.21 0.69 2.09
CA PRO A 71 13.06 -0.12 1.73
C PRO A 71 11.78 0.54 2.25
N MET A 72 10.74 0.59 1.41
CA MET A 72 9.46 1.22 1.70
C MET A 72 8.36 0.17 1.62
N GLY A 73 7.40 0.20 2.56
CA GLY A 73 6.36 -0.82 2.63
C GLY A 73 5.44 -0.66 3.83
N TRP A 74 4.78 -1.76 4.19
CA TRP A 74 3.82 -1.85 5.29
C TRP A 74 4.25 -2.90 6.32
N ASN A 75 3.94 -2.65 7.59
CA ASN A 75 4.09 -3.58 8.71
C ASN A 75 2.85 -3.50 9.62
N GLY A 76 2.30 -4.66 9.99
CA GLY A 76 1.05 -4.74 10.74
C GLY A 76 1.15 -4.52 12.25
N PHE A 77 2.34 -4.58 12.86
CA PHE A 77 2.49 -4.61 14.32
C PHE A 77 1.95 -3.36 15.01
N ASN A 78 2.23 -2.18 14.44
CA ASN A 78 1.79 -0.90 15.00
C ASN A 78 0.27 -0.78 15.12
N ARG A 79 -0.48 -1.54 14.30
CA ARG A 79 -1.94 -1.51 14.28
C ARG A 79 -2.57 -2.72 14.95
N PHE A 80 -2.05 -3.92 14.66
CA PHE A 80 -2.67 -5.19 15.00
C PHE A 80 -1.95 -5.93 16.12
N SER A 81 -0.76 -5.50 16.53
CA SER A 81 0.11 -6.23 17.45
C SER A 81 0.22 -7.70 17.00
N ARG A 82 -0.22 -8.64 17.84
CA ARG A 82 -0.18 -10.09 17.58
C ARG A 82 -1.48 -10.65 16.97
N ALA A 83 -2.47 -9.80 16.70
CA ALA A 83 -3.80 -10.20 16.20
C ALA A 83 -3.92 -10.13 14.67
N VAL A 84 -2.80 -10.19 13.94
CA VAL A 84 -2.80 -10.18 12.48
C VAL A 84 -3.24 -11.54 11.92
N THR A 85 -4.05 -11.52 10.86
CA THR A 85 -4.52 -12.74 10.16
C THR A 85 -4.07 -12.72 8.70
N ALA A 86 -4.09 -13.87 8.03
CA ALA A 86 -3.82 -13.95 6.59
C ALA A 86 -4.78 -13.06 5.78
N ALA A 87 -6.05 -12.97 6.18
CA ALA A 87 -7.03 -12.11 5.54
C ALA A 87 -6.66 -10.62 5.67
N THR A 88 -6.19 -10.20 6.84
CA THR A 88 -5.68 -8.83 7.07
C THR A 88 -4.51 -8.53 6.14
N VAL A 89 -3.52 -9.43 6.07
CA VAL A 89 -2.31 -9.23 5.24
C VAL A 89 -2.68 -9.09 3.77
N VAL A 90 -3.57 -9.94 3.25
CA VAL A 90 -4.05 -9.86 1.86
C VAL A 90 -4.82 -8.57 1.60
N ALA A 91 -5.65 -8.13 2.55
CA ALA A 91 -6.40 -6.89 2.42
C ALA A 91 -5.48 -5.66 2.36
N GLU A 92 -4.46 -5.60 3.22
CA GLU A 92 -3.49 -4.49 3.27
C GLU A 92 -2.60 -4.48 2.02
N ALA A 93 -2.18 -5.65 1.53
CA ALA A 93 -1.45 -5.75 0.26
C ALA A 93 -2.29 -5.21 -0.92
N ARG A 94 -3.59 -5.55 -0.97
CA ARG A 94 -4.51 -4.99 -1.98
C ARG A 94 -4.71 -3.49 -1.80
N ALA A 95 -4.75 -2.99 -0.57
CA ALA A 95 -4.86 -1.56 -0.30
C ALA A 95 -3.63 -0.78 -0.78
N LEU A 96 -2.41 -1.34 -0.68
CA LEU A 96 -1.20 -0.72 -1.24
C LEU A 96 -1.27 -0.56 -2.77
N VAL A 97 -1.84 -1.54 -3.48
CA VAL A 97 -2.05 -1.45 -4.94
C VAL A 97 -3.17 -0.46 -5.26
N ALA A 98 -4.33 -0.60 -4.62
CA ALA A 98 -5.51 0.22 -4.89
C ALA A 98 -5.31 1.71 -4.56
N SER A 99 -4.46 2.02 -3.58
CA SER A 99 -4.09 3.40 -3.23
C SER A 99 -3.01 3.99 -4.13
N GLY A 100 -2.37 3.19 -4.99
CA GLY A 100 -1.22 3.61 -5.81
C GLY A 100 0.10 3.69 -5.05
N MET A 101 0.14 3.35 -3.76
CA MET A 101 1.38 3.35 -2.96
C MET A 101 2.42 2.37 -3.51
N GLN A 102 1.98 1.22 -4.04
CA GLN A 102 2.88 0.28 -4.72
C GLN A 102 3.60 0.96 -5.89
N ALA A 103 2.90 1.76 -6.71
CA ALA A 103 3.51 2.49 -7.82
C ALA A 103 4.51 3.58 -7.38
N LEU A 104 4.50 3.96 -6.10
CA LEU A 104 5.45 4.90 -5.47
C LEU A 104 6.63 4.18 -4.80
N GLY A 105 6.72 2.85 -4.92
CA GLY A 105 7.83 2.04 -4.40
C GLY A 105 7.59 1.43 -3.01
N TYR A 106 6.34 1.39 -2.52
CA TYR A 106 5.99 0.64 -1.31
C TYR A 106 5.84 -0.86 -1.65
N ASP A 107 6.96 -1.53 -1.84
CA ASP A 107 7.02 -2.89 -2.42
C ASP A 107 6.97 -4.03 -1.39
N TYR A 108 7.08 -3.71 -0.10
CA TYR A 108 7.18 -4.70 0.97
C TYR A 108 5.91 -4.81 1.83
N VAL A 109 5.49 -6.03 2.13
CA VAL A 109 4.44 -6.35 3.11
C VAL A 109 5.06 -7.26 4.17
N ASN A 110 5.43 -6.68 5.32
CA ASN A 110 6.19 -7.38 6.34
C ASN A 110 5.26 -7.93 7.43
N LEU A 111 5.38 -9.24 7.68
CA LEU A 111 4.76 -9.91 8.82
C LEU A 111 5.61 -9.71 10.07
N ASP A 112 4.97 -9.30 11.15
CA ASP A 112 5.59 -9.11 12.46
C ASP A 112 5.08 -10.14 13.49
N GLY A 113 5.50 -10.00 14.74
CA GLY A 113 5.26 -10.97 15.81
C GLY A 113 3.81 -11.45 15.91
N GLY A 114 3.63 -12.76 16.11
CA GLY A 114 2.32 -13.41 16.24
C GLY A 114 1.93 -14.32 15.07
N TRP A 115 2.73 -14.38 14.00
CA TRP A 115 2.49 -15.31 12.89
C TRP A 115 2.78 -16.79 13.24
N ASN A 116 3.60 -17.05 14.26
CA ASN A 116 4.04 -18.39 14.66
C ASN A 116 3.29 -18.91 15.89
N LEU A 117 3.31 -20.24 16.06
CA LEU A 117 2.91 -20.88 17.32
C LEU A 117 3.91 -20.55 18.44
N MET A 118 3.44 -20.60 19.69
CA MET A 118 4.28 -20.38 20.87
C MET A 118 5.37 -21.47 21.04
N HIS A 119 5.08 -22.68 20.58
CA HIS A 119 5.99 -23.82 20.67
C HIS A 119 6.21 -24.43 19.30
N ARG A 120 7.45 -24.82 19.03
CA ARG A 120 7.82 -25.67 17.89
C ARG A 120 7.44 -27.12 18.22
N SER A 121 6.99 -27.87 17.23
CA SER A 121 6.81 -29.32 17.37
C SER A 121 8.15 -30.01 17.69
N SER A 122 8.17 -30.89 18.70
CA SER A 122 9.32 -31.75 18.99
C SER A 122 9.41 -32.84 17.93
N SER A 123 10.54 -32.91 17.23
CA SER A 123 10.90 -34.02 16.32
C SER A 123 11.18 -35.30 17.09
#